data_AF-A0A515A8R7-F1
#
_entry.id   AF-A0A515A8R7-F1
#
_cell.length_a   1.000
_cell.length_b   1.000
_cell.length_c   1.000
_cell.angle_alpha   90.00
_cell.angle_beta   90.00
_cell.angle_gamma   90.00
#
_symmetry.space_group_name_H-M   'P 1'
#
loop_
_entity.id
_entity.type
_entity.pdbx_description
1 polymer ?
#
loop_
_entity_poly.entity_id
_entity_poly.type
_entity_poly.pdbx_seq_one_letter_code
_entity_poly.pdbx_strand_id
1 'polypeptide(L)' 'MLTAVKGTFGHGQIILHEIPSIPEGTEVIVTFLENETKEKPQKTGIHDKQGIRFGSLTGKVSVPADFNEPLDDLSEYM' A
#
# COMPACT_ATOMS: atom_id res chain seq x y z
N MET A 1 25.07 27.67 -19.48
CA MET A 1 23.77 27.07 -19.89
C MET A 1 23.22 26.34 -18.68
N LEU A 2 21.96 26.55 -18.32
CA LEU A 2 21.35 25.87 -17.17
C LEU A 2 20.71 24.57 -17.68
N THR A 3 21.17 23.43 -17.14
CA THR A 3 20.69 22.10 -17.55
C THR A 3 20.03 21.44 -16.35
N ALA A 4 18.74 21.12 -16.47
CA ALA A 4 18.00 20.38 -15.46
C ALA A 4 18.00 18.90 -15.84
N VAL A 5 18.50 18.05 -14.94
CA VAL A 5 18.55 16.59 -15.13
C VAL A 5 17.57 15.94 -14.14
N LYS A 6 16.74 15.02 -14.63
CA LYS A 6 15.86 14.26 -13.75
C LYS A 6 16.63 13.14 -13.06
N GLY A 7 16.28 12.90 -11.80
CA GLY A 7 16.82 11.82 -11.01
C GLY A 7 15.87 11.42 -9.90
N THR A 8 16.21 10.33 -9.24
CA THR A 8 15.53 9.84 -8.05
C THR A 8 16.41 10.03 -6.84
N PHE A 9 15.82 10.48 -5.73
CA PHE A 9 16.48 10.59 -4.44
C PHE A 9 15.99 9.49 -3.51
N GLY A 10 16.92 8.72 -2.93
CA GLY A 10 16.61 7.66 -1.98
C GLY A 10 17.82 7.31 -1.13
N HIS A 11 17.62 7.06 0.17
CA HIS A 11 18.67 6.66 1.12
C HIS A 11 19.88 7.61 1.15
N GLY A 12 19.68 8.91 0.93
CA GLY A 12 20.76 9.90 0.90
C GLY A 12 21.57 9.94 -0.41
N GLN A 13 21.18 9.15 -1.41
CA GLN A 13 21.81 9.12 -2.72
C GLN A 13 20.88 9.67 -3.81
N ILE A 14 21.46 10.40 -4.76
CA ILE A 14 20.77 10.87 -5.97
C ILE A 14 21.23 10.01 -7.14
N ILE A 15 20.28 9.39 -7.83
CA ILE A 15 20.52 8.59 -9.03
C ILE A 15 19.97 9.38 -10.21
N LEU A 16 20.86 9.83 -11.10
CA LEU A 16 20.48 10.54 -12.32
C LEU A 16 19.95 9.55 -13.35
N HIS A 17 18.87 9.93 -14.04
CA HIS A 17 18.31 9.11 -15.12
C HIS A 17 19.05 9.32 -16.45
N GLU A 18 19.79 10.42 -16.55
CA GLU A 18 20.48 10.85 -17.76
C GLU A 18 21.86 11.37 -17.38
N ILE A 19 22.84 11.16 -18.26
CA ILE A 19 24.19 11.69 -18.07
C ILE A 19 24.26 13.04 -18.78
N PRO A 20 24.36 14.17 -18.05
CA PRO A 20 24.52 15.46 -18.69
C PRO A 20 25.91 15.56 -19.32
N SER A 21 25.99 16.15 -20.51
CA SER A 21 27.26 16.39 -21.21
C SER A 21 27.99 17.59 -20.58
N ILE A 22 28.60 17.37 -19.41
CA ILE A 22 29.41 18.38 -18.71
C ILE A 22 30.87 17.91 -18.72
N PRO A 23 31.78 18.65 -19.37
CA PRO A 23 33.15 18.20 -19.59
C PRO A 23 34.04 18.24 -18.34
N GLU A 24 33.67 19.01 -17.32
CA GLU A 24 34.50 19.26 -16.14
C GLU A 24 33.68 19.16 -14.84
N GLY A 25 34.37 18.91 -13.71
CA GLY A 25 33.75 18.89 -12.39
C GLY A 25 33.10 20.24 -12.08
N THR A 26 31.78 20.24 -11.90
CA THR A 26 30.97 21.46 -11.79
C THR A 26 30.10 21.40 -10.54
N GLU A 27 29.99 22.51 -9.82
CA GLU A 27 29.07 22.63 -8.68
C GLU A 27 27.61 22.54 -9.16
N VAL A 28 26.79 21.79 -8.42
CA VAL A 28 25.38 21.57 -8.75
C VAL A 28 24.48 21.91 -7.59
N ILE A 29 23.31 22.48 -7.90
CA ILE A 29 22.23 22.71 -6.95
C ILE A 29 21.15 21.66 -7.21
N VAL A 30 20.73 20.96 -6.16
CA VAL A 30 19.67 19.95 -6.24
C VAL A 30 18.37 20.57 -5.76
N THR A 31 17.37 20.60 -6.63
CA THR A 31 16.03 21.08 -6.29
C THR A 31 15.08 19.91 -6.16
N PHE A 32 14.47 19.76 -4.98
CA PHE A 32 13.42 18.78 -4.74
C PHE A 32 12.08 19.38 -5.15
N LEU A 33 11.40 18.73 -6.10
CA LEU A 33 10.05 19.10 -6.49
C LEU A 33 9.07 18.38 -5.56
N GLU A 34 8.41 19.13 -4.69
CA GLU A 34 7.27 18.61 -3.93
C GLU A 34 6.08 18.48 -4.88
N ASN A 35 5.72 17.25 -5.24
CA ASN A 35 4.44 17.02 -5.88
C ASN A 35 3.35 17.19 -4.81
N GLU A 36 2.50 18.19 -4.96
CA GLU A 36 1.32 18.40 -4.10
C GLU A 36 0.34 17.19 -4.10
N THR A 37 0.54 16.21 -4.99
CA THR A 37 -0.30 14.99 -5.09
C THR A 37 0.04 13.89 -4.08
N LYS A 38 0.54 14.23 -2.90
CA LYS A 38 0.48 13.32 -1.75
C LYS A 38 0.07 14.06 -0.50
N GLU A 39 -1.21 14.42 -0.46
CA GLU A 39 -2.00 14.09 0.72
C GLU A 39 -1.85 12.58 1.00
N LYS A 40 -0.72 12.19 1.59
CA LYS A 40 -0.75 11.05 2.49
C LYS A 40 -1.61 11.51 3.64
N PRO A 41 -2.75 10.85 3.95
CA PRO A 41 -3.47 11.19 5.15
C PRO A 41 -2.47 11.13 6.31
N GLN A 42 -2.44 12.22 7.07
CA GLN A 42 -1.74 12.32 8.33
C GLN A 42 -1.96 10.99 9.08
N LYS A 43 -0.90 10.22 9.28
CA LYS A 43 -0.90 9.21 10.34
C LYS A 43 -0.61 9.93 11.67
N THR A 44 -1.42 10.93 11.98
CA THR A 44 -1.70 11.33 13.36
C THR A 44 -2.79 10.40 13.83
N GLY A 45 -2.40 9.26 14.40
CA GLY A 45 -3.33 8.22 14.79
C GLY A 45 -2.62 6.91 15.05
N ILE A 46 -1.93 6.83 16.19
CA ILE A 46 -2.04 5.63 17.01
C ILE A 46 -3.57 5.47 17.22
N HIS A 47 -4.16 4.30 16.95
CA HIS A 47 -5.62 4.08 16.76
C HIS A 47 -6.09 4.60 15.38
N ASP A 48 -6.02 3.84 14.29
CA ASP A 48 -7.18 3.04 13.83
C ASP A 48 -6.75 2.07 12.72
N LYS A 49 -5.77 1.21 13.00
CA LYS A 49 -5.82 -0.11 12.40
C LYS A 49 -6.88 -0.88 13.16
N GLN A 50 -8.15 -0.70 12.77
CA GLN A 50 -9.15 -1.76 12.94
C GLN A 50 -8.71 -2.91 12.04
N GLY A 51 -7.64 -3.58 12.47
CA GLY A 51 -7.34 -4.93 12.03
C GLY A 51 -8.61 -5.72 12.24
N ILE A 52 -9.01 -6.43 11.19
CA ILE A 52 -10.10 -7.39 11.23
C ILE A 52 -9.87 -8.22 12.50
N ARG A 53 -10.74 -8.05 13.50
CA ARG A 53 -10.65 -8.82 14.73
C ARG A 53 -11.02 -10.25 14.36
N PHE A 54 -10.02 -11.10 14.15
CA PHE A 54 -10.22 -12.53 13.99
C PHE A 54 -11.03 -13.04 15.19
N GLY A 55 -12.17 -13.68 14.92
CA GLY A 55 -13.09 -14.14 15.95
C GLY A 55 -14.21 -13.17 16.37
N SER A 56 -14.48 -12.09 15.63
CA SER A 56 -15.66 -11.22 15.91
C SER A 56 -17.02 -11.94 15.79
N LEU A 57 -17.03 -13.08 15.09
CA LEU A 57 -18.19 -13.95 14.90
C LEU A 57 -18.19 -15.16 15.86
N THR A 58 -17.16 -15.31 16.70
CA THR A 58 -17.09 -16.40 17.68
C THR A 58 -18.25 -16.26 18.67
N GLY A 59 -19.17 -17.23 18.67
CA GLY A 59 -20.37 -17.24 19.51
C GLY A 59 -21.60 -16.53 18.93
N LYS A 60 -21.50 -15.87 17.76
CA LYS A 60 -22.65 -15.28 17.06
C LYS A 60 -23.29 -16.22 16.03
N VAL A 61 -22.54 -17.20 15.56
CA VAL A 61 -23.02 -18.22 14.63
C VAL A 61 -23.08 -19.54 15.38
N SER A 62 -24.28 -20.10 15.48
CA SER A 62 -24.53 -21.43 16.01
C SER A 62 -24.96 -22.32 14.85
N VAL A 63 -24.31 -23.46 14.70
CA VAL A 63 -24.75 -24.49 13.76
C VAL A 63 -25.97 -25.17 14.39
N PRO A 64 -27.12 -25.22 13.70
CA PRO A 64 -28.29 -25.97 14.16
C PRO A 64 -27.96 -27.44 14.41
N ALA A 65 -28.62 -28.06 15.38
CA ALA A 65 -28.35 -29.46 15.76
C ALA A 65 -28.67 -30.46 14.62
N ASP A 66 -29.57 -30.07 13.73
CA ASP A 66 -30.09 -30.78 12.57
C ASP A 66 -29.31 -30.48 11.27
N PHE A 67 -28.18 -29.76 11.32
CA PHE A 67 -27.42 -29.41 10.11
C PHE A 67 -27.00 -30.60 9.25
N ASN A 68 -26.79 -31.76 9.88
CA ASN A 68 -26.40 -33.00 9.19
C ASN A 68 -27.59 -33.92 8.88
N GLU A 69 -28.83 -33.51 9.18
CA GLU A 69 -29.99 -34.31 8.83
C GLU A 69 -30.17 -34.33 7.31
N PRO A 70 -30.46 -35.50 6.71
CA PRO A 70 -30.71 -35.59 5.28
C PRO A 70 -31.93 -34.74 4.92
N LEU A 71 -31.81 -33.95 3.87
CA LEU A 71 -32.93 -33.18 3.35
C LEU A 71 -33.90 -34.16 2.70
N ASP A 72 -35.16 -34.18 3.16
CA ASP A 72 -36.22 -35.02 2.60
C ASP A 72 -36.34 -34.85 1.08
N ASP A 73 -36.17 -33.62 0.57
CA ASP A 73 -36.21 -33.29 -0.85
C ASP A 73 -35.08 -33.94 -1.69
N LEU A 74 -33.98 -34.35 -1.07
CA LEU A 74 -32.86 -35.05 -1.72
C LEU A 74 -32.95 -36.57 -1.61
N SER A 75 -33.93 -37.09 -0.86
CA SER A 75 -34.13 -38.55 -0.72
C SER A 75 -34.51 -39.23 -2.04
N GLU A 76 -35.17 -38.50 -2.95
CA GLU A 76 -35.52 -39.01 -4.30
C GLU A 76 -34.31 -39.14 -5.25
N TYR A 77 -33.15 -38.57 -4.87
CA TYR A 77 -31.93 -38.52 -5.69
C TYR A 77 -30.76 -39.34 -5.12
N MET A 78 -30.87 -39.86 -3.89
CA MET A 78 -29.91 -40.80 -3.30
C MET A 78 -30.39 -42.24 -3.42
#